data_AF-A0AAN8KPU1-F1
#
_entry.id   AF-A0AAN8KPU1-F1
#
_cell.length_a   1.000
_cell.length_b   1.000
_cell.length_c   1.000
_cell.angle_alpha   90.00
_cell.angle_beta   90.00
_cell.angle_gamma   90.00
#
_symmetry.space_group_name_H-M   'P 1'
#
loop_
_entity.id
_entity.type
_entity.pdbx_description
1 polymer ?
#
loop_
_entity_poly.entity_id
_entity_poly.type
_entity_poly.pdbx_seq_one_letter_code
_entity_poly.pdbx_strand_id
1 'polypeptide(L)'
;MAEDISEAEDTLIYCLTGLNTMGRILLENGKKEAAGSIEDFVPNKITTLFGLMTCGANFYNSIGVKKRSEAEDLWKKSFHHAKVQEQVEELLQLEEEWDAFLDCIDTELKTTDKQLTGGPTSQNLSADMPLTDARSGENVTLGQYFGKGENLLLVLIRHFG
;
A
#
# COMPACT_ATOMS: atom_id res chain seq x y z
N MET A 1 -12.21 -7.67 34.61
CA MET A 1 -12.68 -8.72 33.68
C MET A 1 -13.73 -8.21 32.70
N ALA A 2 -14.93 -7.79 33.10
CA ALA A 2 -15.90 -7.19 32.15
C ALA A 2 -15.48 -5.78 31.69
N GLU A 3 -14.89 -5.01 32.59
CA GLU A 3 -14.39 -3.65 32.35
C GLU A 3 -13.19 -3.65 31.36
N ASP A 4 -12.23 -4.57 31.56
CA ASP A 4 -11.07 -4.73 30.65
C ASP A 4 -11.46 -5.16 29.23
N ILE A 5 -12.54 -5.93 29.08
CA ILE A 5 -13.04 -6.36 27.77
C ILE A 5 -13.69 -5.18 27.04
N SER A 6 -14.49 -4.38 27.75
CA SER A 6 -15.13 -3.18 27.20
C SER A 6 -14.08 -2.16 26.72
N GLU A 7 -13.02 -1.93 27.51
CA GLU A 7 -11.97 -0.97 27.14
C GLU A 7 -11.14 -1.43 25.92
N ALA A 8 -10.89 -2.74 25.82
CA ALA A 8 -10.23 -3.33 24.65
C ALA A 8 -11.11 -3.22 23.38
N GLU A 9 -12.42 -3.38 23.52
CA GLU A 9 -13.40 -3.23 22.44
C GLU A 9 -13.52 -1.79 21.96
N ASP A 10 -13.59 -0.84 22.88
CA ASP A 10 -13.62 0.59 22.57
C ASP A 10 -12.34 1.02 21.84
N THR A 11 -11.18 0.52 22.29
CA THR A 11 -9.90 0.76 21.61
C THR A 11 -9.90 0.19 20.20
N LEU A 12 -10.35 -1.06 20.03
CA LEU A 12 -10.44 -1.71 18.72
C LEU A 12 -11.36 -0.93 17.76
N ILE A 13 -12.54 -0.52 18.23
CA ILE A 13 -13.51 0.28 17.45
C ILE A 13 -12.87 1.61 17.03
N TYR A 14 -12.25 2.32 17.98
CA TYR A 14 -11.59 3.59 17.71
C TYR A 14 -10.49 3.45 16.65
N CYS A 15 -9.64 2.43 16.79
CA CYS A 15 -8.53 2.19 15.87
C CYS A 15 -9.03 1.76 14.47
N LEU A 16 -10.04 0.90 14.37
CA LEU A 16 -10.67 0.52 13.09
C LEU A 16 -11.29 1.73 12.40
N THR A 17 -12.02 2.56 13.15
CA THR A 17 -12.64 3.79 12.63
C THR A 17 -11.58 4.74 12.06
N GLY A 18 -10.46 4.90 12.77
CA GLY A 18 -9.33 5.69 12.30
C GLY A 18 -8.71 5.15 11.02
N LEU A 19 -8.51 3.84 10.92
CA LEU A 19 -7.98 3.17 9.73
C LEU A 19 -8.91 3.36 8.53
N ASN A 20 -10.22 3.09 8.71
CA ASN A 20 -11.23 3.24 7.65
C ASN A 20 -11.30 4.69 7.15
N THR A 21 -11.31 5.65 8.06
CA THR A 21 -11.38 7.08 7.72
C THR A 21 -10.16 7.50 6.91
N MET A 22 -8.95 7.18 7.39
CA MET A 22 -7.73 7.56 6.71
C MET A 22 -7.56 6.86 5.37
N GLY A 23 -7.85 5.56 5.31
CA GLY A 23 -7.77 4.79 4.08
C GLY A 23 -8.74 5.29 3.01
N ARG A 24 -9.96 5.72 3.40
CA ARG A 24 -10.92 6.34 2.48
C ARG A 24 -10.47 7.72 1.99
N ILE A 25 -9.91 8.56 2.87
CA ILE A 25 -9.34 9.87 2.48
C ILE A 25 -8.21 9.67 1.46
N LEU A 26 -7.31 8.72 1.72
CA LEU A 26 -6.20 8.40 0.82
C LEU A 26 -6.70 7.87 -0.53
N LEU A 27 -7.73 7.02 -0.53
CA LEU A 27 -8.33 6.49 -1.75
C LEU A 27 -8.93 7.61 -2.60
N GLU A 28 -9.71 8.49 -1.99
CA GLU A 28 -10.35 9.61 -2.70
C GLU A 28 -9.33 10.62 -3.22
N ASN A 29 -8.24 10.86 -2.49
CA ASN A 29 -7.12 11.67 -2.98
C ASN A 29 -6.44 10.99 -4.17
N GLY A 30 -6.15 9.69 -4.07
CA GLY A 30 -5.55 8.93 -5.15
C GLY A 30 -6.40 8.91 -6.42
N LYS A 31 -7.72 8.73 -6.29
CA LYS A 31 -8.67 8.82 -7.42
C LYS A 31 -8.66 10.20 -8.06
N LYS A 32 -8.64 11.29 -7.27
CA LYS A 32 -8.60 12.67 -7.78
C LYS A 32 -7.31 12.98 -8.52
N GLU A 33 -6.17 12.56 -7.96
CA GLU A 33 -4.86 12.76 -8.57
C GLU A 33 -4.77 11.99 -9.90
N ALA A 34 -5.17 10.72 -9.90
CA ALA A 34 -5.22 9.90 -11.10
C ALA A 34 -6.14 10.47 -12.19
N ALA A 35 -7.30 11.03 -11.82
CA ALA A 35 -8.21 11.67 -12.76
C ALA A 35 -7.63 12.94 -13.40
N GLY A 36 -6.64 13.59 -12.76
CA GLY A 36 -5.94 14.75 -13.32
C GLY A 36 -4.91 14.35 -14.38
N SER A 37 -4.05 13.38 -14.05
CA SER A 37 -3.17 12.69 -14.99
C SER A 37 -2.66 11.42 -14.32
N ILE A 38 -2.82 10.29 -15.00
CA ILE A 38 -2.29 9.01 -14.50
C ILE A 38 -0.77 9.00 -14.58
N GLU A 39 -0.18 9.63 -15.60
CA GLU A 39 1.26 9.75 -15.78
C GLU A 39 1.93 10.54 -14.64
N ASP A 40 1.29 11.60 -14.16
CA ASP A 40 1.76 12.40 -13.01
C ASP A 40 1.40 11.74 -11.66
N PHE A 41 0.35 10.91 -11.64
CA PHE A 41 -0.05 10.15 -10.45
C PHE A 41 0.93 9.02 -10.14
N VAL A 42 1.42 8.27 -11.14
CA VAL A 42 2.28 7.08 -10.89
C VAL A 42 3.57 7.38 -10.10
N PRO A 43 4.33 8.46 -10.38
CA PRO A 43 5.50 8.82 -9.58
C PRO A 43 5.14 9.17 -8.13
N ASN A 44 3.94 9.72 -7.91
CA ASN A 44 3.41 10.13 -6.62
C ASN A 44 2.60 9.03 -5.90
N LYS A 45 2.25 7.93 -6.61
CA LYS A 45 1.54 6.73 -6.13
C LYS A 45 2.20 6.13 -4.89
N ILE A 46 3.53 6.27 -4.83
CA ILE A 46 4.37 5.88 -3.71
C ILE A 46 3.93 6.58 -2.41
N THR A 47 3.61 7.87 -2.44
CA THR A 47 3.23 8.64 -1.25
C THR A 47 1.88 8.19 -0.70
N THR A 48 0.87 8.01 -1.57
CA THR A 48 -0.47 7.60 -1.15
C THR A 48 -0.49 6.16 -0.63
N LEU A 49 0.24 5.24 -1.29
CA LEU A 49 0.40 3.86 -0.81
C LEU A 49 1.24 3.79 0.48
N PHE A 50 2.28 4.61 0.62
CA PHE A 50 3.00 4.75 1.89
C PHE A 50 2.13 5.30 3.01
N GLY A 51 1.22 6.23 2.70
CA GLY A 51 0.19 6.69 3.63
C GLY A 51 -0.64 5.53 4.15
N LEU A 52 -1.15 4.67 3.26
CA LEU A 52 -1.97 3.52 3.65
C LEU A 52 -1.18 2.51 4.50
N MET A 53 0.05 2.18 4.09
CA MET A 53 0.94 1.30 4.86
C MET A 53 1.21 1.86 6.27
N THR A 54 1.40 3.18 6.38
CA THR A 54 1.61 3.85 7.67
C THR A 54 0.37 3.77 8.54
N CYS A 55 -0.82 3.99 7.97
CA CYS A 55 -2.08 3.84 8.71
C CYS A 55 -2.29 2.40 9.21
N GLY A 56 -2.03 1.39 8.37
CA GLY A 56 -2.11 -0.01 8.76
C GLY A 56 -1.12 -0.40 9.86
N ALA A 57 0.13 0.08 9.77
CA ALA A 57 1.13 -0.14 10.82
C ALA A 57 0.73 0.52 12.14
N ASN A 58 0.22 1.76 12.10
CA ASN A 58 -0.27 2.46 13.27
C ASN A 58 -1.47 1.73 13.90
N PHE A 59 -2.38 1.20 13.08
CA PHE A 59 -3.50 0.39 13.55
C PHE A 59 -3.00 -0.84 14.32
N TYR A 60 -2.12 -1.64 13.73
CA TYR A 60 -1.58 -2.84 14.39
C TYR A 60 -0.83 -2.51 15.68
N ASN A 61 -0.01 -1.46 15.67
CA ASN A 61 0.70 -1.01 16.88
C ASN A 61 -0.28 -0.58 17.98
N SER A 62 -1.36 0.13 17.63
CA SER A 62 -2.33 0.64 18.60
C SER A 62 -3.13 -0.46 19.30
N ILE A 63 -3.38 -1.57 18.60
CA ILE A 63 -4.05 -2.74 19.18
C ILE A 63 -3.08 -3.82 19.68
N GLY A 64 -1.76 -3.54 19.68
CA GLY A 64 -0.74 -4.41 20.25
C GLY A 64 -0.44 -5.68 19.45
N VAL A 65 -0.69 -5.69 18.13
CA VAL A 65 -0.44 -6.83 17.25
C VAL A 65 0.64 -6.54 16.21
N LYS A 66 1.21 -7.59 15.63
CA LYS A 66 2.26 -7.48 14.59
C LYS A 66 1.79 -7.94 13.22
N LYS A 67 0.69 -8.69 13.16
CA LYS A 67 0.20 -9.32 11.94
C LYS A 67 -1.30 -9.12 11.79
N ARG A 68 -1.75 -9.08 10.55
CA ARG A 68 -3.17 -9.07 10.20
C ARG A 68 -3.94 -10.21 10.87
N SER A 69 -3.40 -11.44 10.83
CA SER A 69 -4.07 -12.60 11.43
C SER A 69 -4.33 -12.42 12.93
N GLU A 70 -3.44 -11.74 13.65
CA GLU A 70 -3.60 -11.45 15.08
C GLU A 70 -4.69 -10.37 15.29
N ALA A 71 -4.76 -9.36 14.42
CA ALA A 71 -5.86 -8.39 14.42
C ALA A 71 -7.22 -9.08 14.15
N GLU A 72 -7.24 -10.03 13.21
CA GLU A 72 -8.40 -10.84 12.89
C GLU A 72 -8.89 -11.67 14.07
N ASP A 73 -7.97 -12.30 14.80
CA ASP A 73 -8.29 -13.05 15.99
C ASP A 73 -8.84 -12.15 17.11
N LEU A 74 -8.39 -10.89 17.19
CA LEU A 74 -8.93 -9.92 18.14
C LEU A 74 -10.36 -9.52 17.79
N TRP A 75 -10.61 -9.03 16.57
CA TRP A 75 -11.97 -8.60 16.24
C TRP A 75 -12.95 -9.78 16.23
N LYS A 76 -12.57 -10.99 15.81
CA LYS A 76 -13.45 -12.18 15.88
C LYS A 76 -13.96 -12.47 17.29
N LYS A 77 -13.17 -12.18 18.34
CA LYS A 77 -13.61 -12.32 19.74
C LYS A 77 -14.65 -11.27 20.11
N SER A 78 -14.51 -10.07 19.56
CA SER A 78 -15.39 -8.91 19.78
C SER A 78 -16.51 -8.79 18.74
N PHE A 79 -16.71 -9.79 17.88
CA PHE A 79 -17.79 -9.80 16.88
C PHE A 79 -19.18 -9.85 17.48
N HIS A 80 -19.34 -10.07 18.78
CA HIS A 80 -20.63 -9.90 19.43
C HIS A 80 -21.04 -8.42 19.54
N HIS A 81 -20.10 -7.48 19.38
CA HIS A 81 -20.34 -6.05 19.39
C HIS A 81 -20.65 -5.53 17.97
N ALA A 82 -21.86 -5.00 17.75
CA ALA A 82 -22.32 -4.57 16.44
C ALA A 82 -21.40 -3.54 15.77
N LYS A 83 -20.83 -2.61 16.56
CA LYS A 83 -19.91 -1.60 16.02
C LYS A 83 -18.59 -2.19 15.51
N VAL A 84 -18.11 -3.28 16.10
CA VAL A 84 -16.92 -3.99 15.61
C VAL A 84 -17.24 -4.63 14.26
N GLN A 85 -18.41 -5.28 14.14
CA GLN A 85 -18.86 -5.86 12.87
C GLN A 85 -18.92 -4.80 11.76
N GLU A 86 -19.61 -3.69 12.02
CA GLU A 86 -19.74 -2.58 11.07
C GLU A 86 -18.36 -2.07 10.61
N GLN A 87 -17.44 -1.82 11.55
CA GLN A 87 -16.13 -1.30 11.20
C GLN A 87 -15.24 -2.31 10.46
N VAL A 88 -15.39 -3.61 10.73
CA VAL A 88 -14.69 -4.65 9.94
C VAL A 88 -15.29 -4.78 8.55
N GLU A 89 -16.62 -4.72 8.40
CA GLU A 89 -17.27 -4.72 7.08
C GLU A 89 -16.84 -3.50 6.25
N GLU A 90 -16.79 -2.32 6.86
CA GLU A 90 -16.26 -1.11 6.20
C GLU A 90 -14.80 -1.26 5.76
N LEU A 91 -13.96 -1.93 6.56
CA LEU A 91 -12.56 -2.19 6.22
C LEU A 91 -12.46 -3.12 5.01
N LEU A 92 -13.23 -4.21 4.98
CA LEU A 92 -13.23 -5.17 3.87
C LEU A 92 -13.73 -4.52 2.58
N GLN A 93 -14.78 -3.71 2.65
CA GLN A 93 -15.25 -2.95 1.49
C GLN A 93 -14.18 -1.96 1.01
N LEU A 94 -13.51 -1.27 1.92
CA LEU A 94 -12.43 -0.35 1.58
C LEU A 94 -11.27 -1.08 0.85
N GLU A 95 -10.95 -2.31 1.26
CA GLU A 95 -9.96 -3.15 0.57
C GLU A 95 -10.38 -3.48 -0.86
N GLU A 96 -11.62 -3.89 -1.08
CA GLU A 96 -12.16 -4.15 -2.42
C GLU A 96 -12.12 -2.89 -3.30
N GLU A 97 -12.46 -1.72 -2.75
CA GLU A 97 -12.40 -0.45 -3.48
C GLU A 97 -10.96 -0.03 -3.83
N TRP A 98 -10.00 -0.30 -2.96
CA TRP A 98 -8.58 -0.10 -3.23
C TRP A 98 -8.08 -1.03 -4.33
N ASP A 99 -8.42 -2.33 -4.26
CA ASP A 99 -8.04 -3.32 -5.27
C ASP A 99 -8.61 -2.94 -6.64
N ALA A 100 -9.89 -2.58 -6.70
CA ALA A 100 -10.54 -2.13 -7.94
C ALA A 100 -9.91 -0.86 -8.51
N PHE A 101 -9.54 0.11 -7.66
CA PHE A 101 -8.85 1.31 -8.08
C PHE A 101 -7.47 0.99 -8.67
N LEU A 102 -6.67 0.16 -7.98
CA LEU A 102 -5.34 -0.22 -8.44
C LEU A 102 -5.39 -1.03 -9.74
N ASP A 103 -6.36 -1.93 -9.89
CA ASP A 103 -6.60 -2.68 -11.13
C ASP A 103 -6.98 -1.77 -12.30
N CYS A 104 -7.78 -0.72 -12.04
CA CYS A 104 -8.12 0.29 -13.04
C CYS A 104 -6.87 1.02 -13.52
N ILE A 105 -6.07 1.55 -12.59
CA ILE A 105 -4.80 2.22 -12.89
C ILE A 105 -3.89 1.29 -13.70
N ASP A 106 -3.73 0.04 -13.27
CA ASP A 106 -2.88 -0.93 -13.98
C ASP A 106 -3.40 -1.25 -15.40
N THR A 107 -4.71 -1.24 -15.60
CA THR A 107 -5.34 -1.45 -16.92
C THR A 107 -5.12 -0.27 -17.85
N GLU A 108 -5.38 0.94 -17.38
CA GLU A 108 -5.18 2.18 -18.14
C GLU A 108 -3.70 2.36 -18.53
N LEU A 109 -2.81 2.07 -17.59
CA LEU A 109 -1.38 2.07 -17.83
C LEU A 109 -0.94 1.03 -18.88
N LYS A 110 -1.49 -0.20 -18.84
CA LYS A 110 -1.21 -1.22 -19.86
C LYS A 110 -1.71 -0.81 -21.24
N THR A 111 -2.81 -0.05 -21.34
CA THR A 111 -3.26 0.48 -22.63
C THR A 111 -2.30 1.52 -23.20
N THR A 112 -1.68 2.34 -22.35
CA THR A 112 -0.63 3.29 -22.77
C THR A 112 0.65 2.56 -23.18
N ASP A 113 1.07 1.52 -22.44
CA ASP A 113 2.27 0.72 -22.70
C ASP A 113 2.19 -0.02 -24.06
N LYS A 114 0.99 -0.48 -24.47
CA LYS A 114 0.78 -1.09 -25.80
C LYS A 114 1.02 -0.15 -26.97
N GLN A 115 0.98 1.17 -26.78
CA GLN A 115 1.42 2.13 -27.81
C GLN A 115 2.96 2.20 -27.94
N LEU A 116 3.70 1.75 -26.92
CA LEU A 116 5.16 1.88 -26.79
C LEU A 116 5.92 0.56 -27.06
N THR A 117 5.23 -0.59 -27.08
CA THR A 117 5.86 -1.91 -27.28
C THR A 117 6.26 -2.17 -28.74
N GLY A 118 7.36 -1.56 -29.18
CA GLY A 118 8.10 -1.93 -30.40
C GLY A 118 9.42 -2.67 -30.15
N GLY A 119 9.80 -2.90 -28.88
CA GLY A 119 11.11 -3.45 -28.50
C GLY A 119 11.07 -4.90 -27.98
N PRO A 120 12.12 -5.71 -28.21
CA PRO A 120 12.21 -7.07 -27.71
C PRO A 120 12.32 -7.11 -26.18
N THR A 121 11.59 -8.05 -25.55
CA THR A 121 11.64 -8.31 -24.11
C THR A 121 13.03 -8.81 -23.70
N SER A 122 13.80 -7.99 -22.98
CA SER A 122 15.11 -8.42 -22.45
C SER A 122 14.91 -9.35 -21.25
N GLN A 123 15.53 -10.54 -21.29
CA GLN A 123 15.40 -11.57 -20.26
C GLN A 123 16.33 -11.37 -19.05
N ASN A 124 17.33 -10.48 -19.14
CA ASN A 124 18.32 -10.26 -18.09
C ASN A 124 18.57 -8.76 -17.86
N LEU A 125 18.74 -8.37 -16.58
CA LEU A 125 19.20 -7.05 -16.17
C LEU A 125 20.73 -7.07 -16.02
N SER A 126 21.42 -6.14 -16.67
CA SER A 126 22.88 -6.02 -16.59
C SER A 126 23.31 -5.38 -15.26
N ALA A 127 24.41 -5.85 -14.67
CA ALA A 127 25.03 -5.19 -13.52
C ALA A 127 25.52 -3.77 -13.86
N ASP A 128 25.82 -3.52 -15.12
CA ASP A 128 26.25 -2.20 -15.62
C ASP A 128 25.06 -1.28 -15.94
N MET A 129 23.83 -1.71 -15.65
CA MET A 129 22.64 -0.90 -15.90
C MET A 129 22.71 0.40 -15.11
N PRO A 130 22.70 1.57 -15.78
CA PRO A 130 22.73 2.86 -15.12
C PRO A 130 21.40 3.12 -14.43
N LEU A 131 21.46 3.62 -13.21
CA LEU A 131 20.34 4.00 -12.36
C LEU A 131 20.64 5.37 -11.75
N THR A 132 19.60 6.06 -11.29
CA THR A 132 19.75 7.30 -10.52
C THR A 132 19.36 7.02 -9.07
N ASP A 133 20.26 7.29 -8.12
CA ASP A 133 19.90 7.22 -6.70
C ASP A 133 18.91 8.37 -6.38
N ALA A 134 17.69 8.02 -6.01
CA ALA A 134 16.63 8.99 -5.77
C ALA A 134 16.89 9.94 -4.58
N ARG A 135 17.80 9.58 -3.66
CA ARG A 135 18.15 10.41 -2.49
C ARG A 135 19.28 11.39 -2.81
N SER A 136 20.31 10.95 -3.52
CA SER A 136 21.49 11.77 -3.81
C SER A 136 21.47 12.42 -5.19
N GLY A 137 20.67 11.90 -6.12
CA GLY A 137 20.67 12.29 -7.53
C GLY A 137 21.89 11.79 -8.32
N GLU A 138 22.74 10.94 -7.71
CA GLU A 138 23.94 10.44 -8.37
C GLU A 138 23.61 9.33 -9.37
N ASN A 139 24.41 9.27 -10.44
CA ASN A 139 24.39 8.14 -11.37
C ASN A 139 25.12 6.95 -10.73
N VAL A 140 24.39 5.87 -10.51
CA VAL A 140 24.86 4.62 -9.91
C VAL A 140 24.64 3.48 -10.90
N THR A 141 25.24 2.31 -10.64
CA THR A 141 24.95 1.09 -11.41
C THR A 141 24.31 0.03 -10.54
N LEU A 142 23.49 -0.84 -11.12
CA LEU A 142 22.84 -1.94 -10.40
C LEU A 142 23.87 -2.81 -9.63
N GLY A 143 25.04 -3.03 -10.23
CA GLY A 143 26.14 -3.80 -9.64
C GLY A 143 26.66 -3.25 -8.31
N GLN A 144 26.55 -1.93 -8.06
CA GLN A 144 27.00 -1.30 -6.82
C GLN A 144 26.18 -1.72 -5.59
N TYR A 145 25.01 -2.34 -5.80
CA TYR A 145 24.15 -2.83 -4.72
C TYR A 145 24.33 -4.32 -4.43
N PHE A 146 25.13 -5.05 -5.22
CA PHE A 146 25.41 -6.47 -4.99
C PHE A 146 26.56 -6.71 -4.00
N GLY A 147 26.52 -7.83 -3.28
CA GLY A 147 27.69 -8.36 -2.54
C GLY A 147 28.07 -7.63 -1.25
N LYS A 148 27.23 -6.74 -0.71
CA LYS A 148 27.53 -5.99 0.53
C LYS A 148 27.23 -6.74 1.84
N GLY A 149 26.93 -8.03 1.78
CA GLY A 149 26.53 -8.82 2.95
C GLY A 149 25.10 -8.53 3.45
N GLU A 150 24.35 -7.70 2.72
CA GLU A 150 22.94 -7.40 2.96
C GLU A 150 22.08 -8.00 1.83
N ASN A 151 20.85 -8.39 2.16
CA ASN A 151 19.88 -8.82 1.17
C ASN A 151 19.34 -7.59 0.41
N LEU A 152 19.53 -7.56 -0.90
CA LEU A 152 19.00 -6.51 -1.76
C LEU A 152 17.54 -6.82 -2.13
N LEU A 153 16.60 -5.96 -1.73
CA LEU A 153 15.23 -5.97 -2.22
C LEU A 153 15.10 -4.92 -3.35
N LEU A 154 14.91 -5.39 -4.57
CA LEU A 154 14.55 -4.53 -5.69
C LEU A 154 13.02 -4.48 -5.82
N VAL A 155 12.45 -3.31 -5.55
CA VAL A 155 11.05 -3.04 -5.86
C VAL A 155 11.04 -2.33 -7.21
N LEU A 156 10.76 -3.08 -8.28
CA LEU A 156 10.54 -2.51 -9.60
C LEU A 156 9.17 -1.86 -9.61
N ILE A 157 9.16 -0.57 -9.28
CA ILE A 157 8.01 0.28 -9.50
C ILE A 157 7.98 0.52 -11.01
N ARG A 158 6.82 0.27 -11.63
CA ARG A 158 6.66 0.44 -13.08
C ARG A 158 6.93 1.90 -13.43
N HIS A 159 8.15 2.18 -13.88
CA HIS A 159 8.52 3.46 -14.45
C HIS A 159 8.14 3.42 -15.92
N PHE A 160 7.20 4.28 -16.29
CA PHE A 160 6.88 4.57 -17.69
C PHE A 160 8.04 5.38 -18.26
N GLY A 161 8.60 4.88 -19.36
CA GLY A 161 9.36 5.68 -20.33
C GLY A 161 8.50 5.87 -21.56
#